data_AF-A0A382LJF1-F1
#
_entry.id   AF-A0A382LJF1-F1
#
_cell.length_a   1.000
_cell.length_b   1.000
_cell.length_c   1.000
_cell.angle_alpha   90.00
_cell.angle_beta   90.00
_cell.angle_gamma   90.00
#
_symmetry.space_group_name_H-M   'P 1'
#
loop_
_entity.id
_entity.type
_entity.pdbx_description
1 polymer ?
#
loop_
_entity_poly.entity_id
_entity_poly.type
_entity_poly.pdbx_seq_one_letter_code
_entity_poly.pdbx_strand_id
1 'polypeptide(L)'
;ALKHLDHEGHKSKVIDITFNISDSSTEDLKTAVIKVCQQAEEAIDNGVGFLVLSDRNVNHELAAISSLMACGAVHHHLTKVAKRTKTAIVVETAEAREVHHFCLLFGYGADAINPYLAYEALIHAKDEGLVKHSHHRRGKENRILLDSNEEVVDAYRQAIIKGVLKVMGKMGISTLQSYKGAQIFEALGLAQEVIDLCFTGTTNRIEGADFLLLEEEARQRHSLGWPQDSNANIDSLPNPGEFHWRSQGEKKAWDPETVWSLQYAARKNDKNAYQQFAANANRTAEESLSLRGLLGFNTSTNKNIDINSVEPASQIIQRFCTGAMSFGSISSEAHETLAIAMNRIGGRSNSGEGGEDPERFKPMKNGDSKSSAIKQIASGRFGVTANYIANAKQLQIKI
;
A
#
# COMPACT_ATOMS: atom_id res chain seq x y z
N ALA A 1 17.30 -27.42 1.65
CA ALA A 1 18.74 -27.15 1.72
C ALA A 1 19.09 -26.31 2.97
N LEU A 2 18.71 -25.02 3.04
CA LEU A 2 19.13 -24.14 4.15
C LEU A 2 18.65 -24.52 5.56
N LYS A 3 17.53 -25.25 5.71
CA LYS A 3 17.04 -25.71 7.03
C LYS A 3 17.89 -26.81 7.68
N HIS A 4 18.67 -27.51 6.87
CA HIS A 4 19.53 -28.62 7.27
C HIS A 4 20.98 -28.31 6.91
N LEU A 5 21.34 -27.03 6.86
CA LEU A 5 22.69 -26.63 6.51
C LEU A 5 23.62 -27.05 7.66
N ASP A 6 24.61 -27.87 7.31
CA ASP A 6 25.77 -28.19 8.14
C ASP A 6 26.99 -28.27 7.20
N HIS A 7 27.49 -27.09 6.80
CA HIS A 7 28.56 -26.97 5.82
C HIS A 7 29.59 -25.95 6.28
N GLU A 8 30.88 -26.32 6.24
CA GLU A 8 32.01 -25.45 6.65
C GLU A 8 31.85 -24.80 8.03
N GLY A 9 31.22 -25.52 8.97
CA GLY A 9 30.96 -25.02 10.34
C GLY A 9 29.76 -24.09 10.46
N HIS A 10 29.04 -23.81 9.36
CA HIS A 10 27.80 -23.05 9.39
C HIS A 10 26.60 -23.98 9.57
N LYS A 11 25.93 -23.80 10.71
CA LYS A 11 24.67 -24.48 11.04
C LYS A 11 23.48 -23.57 10.89
N SER A 12 22.33 -24.15 10.55
CA SER A 12 21.04 -23.50 10.57
C SER A 12 20.15 -23.98 11.72
N LYS A 13 19.39 -23.07 12.32
CA LYS A 13 18.32 -23.41 13.27
C LYS A 13 16.99 -22.86 12.76
N VAL A 14 15.99 -23.73 12.68
CA VAL A 14 14.61 -23.31 12.46
C VAL A 14 14.03 -22.84 13.79
N ILE A 15 13.48 -21.64 13.79
CA ILE A 15 12.73 -21.06 14.90
C ILE A 15 11.28 -20.96 14.44
N ASP A 16 10.42 -21.58 15.22
CA ASP A 16 8.99 -21.57 14.97
C ASP A 16 8.42 -20.19 15.33
N ILE A 17 7.79 -19.51 14.37
CA ILE A 17 7.13 -18.22 14.59
C ILE A 17 5.62 -18.38 14.65
N THR A 18 5.15 -19.48 15.23
CA THR A 18 3.75 -19.70 15.57
C THR A 18 3.49 -19.55 17.07
N PHE A 19 2.25 -19.26 17.45
CA PHE A 19 1.83 -19.10 18.84
C PHE A 19 0.45 -19.74 19.05
N ASN A 20 0.20 -20.19 20.28
CA ASN A 20 -1.00 -20.94 20.60
C ASN A 20 -2.19 -20.00 20.85
N ILE A 21 -3.23 -20.12 20.03
CA ILE A 21 -4.47 -19.32 20.10
C ILE A 21 -5.66 -20.06 20.72
N SER A 22 -5.45 -21.28 21.23
CA SER A 22 -6.51 -22.02 21.92
C SER A 22 -6.99 -21.27 23.15
N ASP A 23 -8.29 -21.38 23.47
CA ASP A 23 -8.89 -20.68 24.61
C ASP A 23 -8.31 -21.10 25.97
N SER A 24 -7.60 -22.23 26.01
CA SER A 24 -6.88 -22.73 27.19
C SER A 24 -5.45 -22.20 27.31
N SER A 25 -4.92 -21.54 26.28
CA SER A 25 -3.59 -20.94 26.26
C SER A 25 -3.57 -19.65 27.09
N THR A 26 -2.51 -19.45 27.86
CA THR A 26 -2.19 -18.16 28.50
C THR A 26 -1.09 -17.41 27.75
N GLU A 27 -0.64 -17.91 26.58
CA GLU A 27 0.37 -17.26 25.75
C GLU A 27 -0.29 -16.14 24.95
N ASP A 28 0.18 -14.91 25.15
CA ASP A 28 -0.21 -13.75 24.32
C ASP A 28 0.81 -13.53 23.18
N LEU A 29 0.39 -12.77 22.15
CA LEU A 29 1.23 -12.49 20.98
C LEU A 29 2.58 -11.86 21.37
N LYS A 30 2.57 -10.95 22.35
CA LYS A 30 3.78 -10.23 22.82
C LYS A 30 4.80 -11.19 23.43
N THR A 31 4.34 -12.10 24.28
CA THR A 31 5.15 -13.12 24.94
C THR A 31 5.71 -14.10 23.92
N ALA A 32 4.92 -14.50 22.92
CA ALA A 32 5.38 -15.35 21.84
C ALA A 32 6.51 -14.68 21.03
N VAL A 33 6.39 -13.39 20.69
CA VAL A 33 7.45 -12.63 20.01
C VAL A 33 8.73 -12.56 20.87
N ILE A 34 8.60 -12.31 22.17
CA ILE A 34 9.76 -12.27 23.10
C ILE A 34 10.45 -13.64 23.17
N LYS A 35 9.67 -14.73 23.20
CA LYS A 35 10.18 -16.10 23.21
C LYS A 35 10.96 -16.42 21.93
N VAL A 36 10.47 -15.99 20.76
CA VAL A 36 11.19 -16.11 19.48
C VAL A 36 12.55 -15.37 19.54
N CYS A 37 12.59 -14.17 20.12
CA CYS A 37 13.83 -13.42 20.31
C CYS A 37 14.84 -14.15 21.22
N GLN A 38 14.36 -14.76 22.32
CA GLN A 38 15.20 -15.53 23.24
C GLN A 38 15.76 -16.80 22.57
N GLN A 39 14.93 -17.54 21.83
CA GLN A 39 15.37 -18.73 21.08
C GLN A 39 16.39 -18.38 20.00
N ALA A 40 16.22 -17.23 19.35
CA ALA A 40 17.19 -16.71 18.38
C ALA A 40 18.54 -16.41 19.03
N GLU A 41 18.53 -15.77 20.19
CA GLU A 41 19.74 -15.48 20.95
C GLU A 41 20.46 -16.76 21.40
N GLU A 42 19.73 -17.71 21.99
CA GLU A 42 20.27 -19.00 22.43
C GLU A 42 20.87 -19.79 21.26
N ALA A 43 20.21 -19.79 20.10
CA ALA A 43 20.74 -20.45 18.90
C ALA A 43 22.09 -19.87 18.49
N ILE A 44 22.26 -18.55 18.54
CA ILE A 44 23.53 -17.90 18.19
C ILE A 44 24.61 -18.23 19.23
N ASP A 45 24.26 -18.28 20.52
CA ASP A 45 25.21 -18.66 21.57
C ASP A 45 25.68 -20.11 21.41
N ASN A 46 24.85 -20.97 20.82
CA ASN A 46 25.19 -22.32 20.41
C ASN A 46 25.96 -22.39 19.06
N GLY A 47 26.37 -21.25 18.49
CA GLY A 47 27.18 -21.18 17.28
C GLY A 47 26.41 -21.31 15.96
N VAL A 48 25.10 -21.07 15.95
CA VAL A 48 24.27 -21.12 14.73
C VAL A 48 24.49 -19.86 13.88
N GLY A 49 24.91 -20.06 12.63
CA GLY A 49 25.18 -18.98 11.67
C GLY A 49 23.96 -18.56 10.83
N PHE A 50 22.90 -19.37 10.79
CA PHE A 50 21.68 -19.08 10.03
C PHE A 50 20.44 -19.33 10.89
N LEU A 51 19.64 -18.30 11.12
CA LEU A 51 18.32 -18.41 11.74
C LEU A 51 17.26 -18.48 10.65
N VAL A 52 16.43 -19.52 10.67
CA VAL A 52 15.29 -19.66 9.77
C VAL A 52 14.01 -19.43 10.57
N LEU A 53 13.42 -18.25 10.45
CA LEU A 53 12.11 -17.94 11.02
C LEU A 53 11.04 -18.57 10.12
N SER A 54 10.22 -19.49 10.65
CA SER A 54 9.27 -20.29 9.84
C SER A 54 7.88 -20.32 10.44
N ASP A 55 6.87 -19.99 9.63
CA ASP A 55 5.44 -20.10 9.96
C ASP A 55 4.81 -21.42 9.45
N ARG A 56 5.61 -22.43 9.09
CA ARG A 56 5.09 -23.69 8.53
C ARG A 56 4.27 -24.55 9.49
N ASN A 57 4.41 -24.34 10.80
CA ASN A 57 3.76 -25.17 11.81
C ASN A 57 2.34 -24.73 12.14
N VAL A 58 1.79 -23.74 11.43
CA VAL A 58 0.40 -23.29 11.59
C VAL A 58 -0.53 -24.49 11.43
N ASN A 59 -1.45 -24.63 12.38
CA ASN A 59 -2.42 -25.71 12.44
C ASN A 59 -3.68 -25.25 13.18
N HIS A 60 -4.57 -26.17 13.53
CA HIS A 60 -5.85 -25.82 14.17
C HIS A 60 -5.71 -25.04 15.49
N GLU A 61 -4.60 -25.18 16.22
CA GLU A 61 -4.35 -24.53 17.52
C GLU A 61 -3.25 -23.45 17.47
N LEU A 62 -2.38 -23.49 16.45
CA LEU A 62 -1.25 -22.59 16.30
C LEU A 62 -1.48 -21.60 15.16
N ALA A 63 -1.56 -20.31 15.48
CA ALA A 63 -1.58 -19.23 14.50
C ALA A 63 -0.15 -18.72 14.21
N ALA A 64 0.06 -18.10 13.05
CA ALA A 64 1.33 -17.48 12.72
C ALA A 64 1.47 -16.11 13.41
N ILE A 65 2.62 -15.85 14.02
CA ILE A 65 3.08 -14.49 14.28
C ILE A 65 3.35 -13.85 12.91
N SER A 66 2.98 -12.58 12.72
CA SER A 66 3.33 -11.87 11.48
C SER A 66 4.83 -11.99 11.21
N SER A 67 5.18 -12.43 10.00
CA SER A 67 6.57 -12.70 9.66
C SER A 67 7.42 -11.43 9.70
N LEU A 68 6.80 -10.27 9.44
CA LEU A 68 7.44 -8.97 9.58
C LEU A 68 7.74 -8.65 11.05
N MET A 69 6.77 -8.89 11.95
CA MET A 69 6.91 -8.66 13.38
C MET A 69 8.02 -9.52 13.98
N ALA A 70 8.00 -10.83 13.68
CA ALA A 70 9.03 -11.75 14.15
C ALA A 70 10.42 -11.38 13.61
N CYS A 71 10.53 -11.07 12.31
CA CYS A 71 11.79 -10.67 11.69
C CYS A 71 12.35 -9.38 12.31
N GLY A 72 11.51 -8.35 12.46
CA GLY A 72 11.89 -7.08 13.05
C GLY A 72 12.31 -7.23 14.51
N ALA A 73 11.51 -7.91 15.32
CA ALA A 73 11.81 -8.14 16.74
C ALA A 73 13.15 -8.88 16.94
N VAL A 74 13.38 -9.96 16.20
CA VAL A 74 14.66 -10.69 16.24
C VAL A 74 15.81 -9.80 15.78
N HIS A 75 15.64 -9.06 14.67
CA HIS A 75 16.67 -8.16 14.17
C HIS A 75 17.08 -7.10 15.20
N HIS A 76 16.11 -6.43 15.82
CA HIS A 76 16.35 -5.39 16.82
C HIS A 76 16.89 -5.94 18.13
N HIS A 77 16.35 -7.05 18.61
CA HIS A 77 16.84 -7.74 19.81
C HIS A 77 18.31 -8.13 19.65
N LEU A 78 18.66 -8.83 18.56
CA LEU A 78 20.03 -9.24 18.27
C LEU A 78 20.98 -8.06 18.06
N THR A 79 20.48 -6.93 17.57
CA THR A 79 21.28 -5.70 17.44
C THR A 79 21.56 -5.10 18.82
N LYS A 80 20.56 -5.07 19.70
CA LYS A 80 20.68 -4.58 21.08
C LYS A 80 21.68 -5.38 21.92
N VAL A 81 21.72 -6.71 21.74
CA VAL A 81 22.69 -7.59 22.41
C VAL A 81 24.01 -7.78 21.63
N ALA A 82 24.24 -7.00 20.57
CA ALA A 82 25.45 -7.04 19.72
C ALA A 82 25.76 -8.43 19.10
N LYS A 83 24.72 -9.23 18.81
CA LYS A 83 24.82 -10.56 18.19
C LYS A 83 24.38 -10.59 16.72
N ARG A 84 23.73 -9.53 16.20
CA ARG A 84 23.17 -9.50 14.82
C ARG A 84 24.18 -9.79 13.71
N THR A 85 25.46 -9.44 13.90
CA THR A 85 26.53 -9.67 12.91
C THR A 85 26.99 -11.12 12.82
N LYS A 86 26.64 -11.97 13.81
CA LYS A 86 27.06 -13.37 13.87
C LYS A 86 26.15 -14.33 13.11
N THR A 87 25.02 -13.84 12.58
CA THR A 87 24.01 -14.69 11.97
C THR A 87 23.31 -14.03 10.80
N ALA A 88 22.77 -14.83 9.89
CA ALA A 88 21.83 -14.40 8.86
C ALA A 88 20.39 -14.77 9.25
N ILE A 89 19.44 -13.90 8.97
CA ILE A 89 18.00 -14.12 9.21
C ILE A 89 17.34 -14.49 7.88
N VAL A 90 16.87 -15.72 7.78
CA VAL A 90 16.09 -16.22 6.64
C VAL A 90 14.64 -16.31 7.08
N VAL A 91 13.73 -15.72 6.33
CA VAL A 91 12.29 -15.77 6.62
C VAL A 91 11.63 -16.73 5.65
N GLU A 92 11.11 -17.84 6.16
CA GLU A 92 10.23 -18.74 5.42
C GLU A 92 8.79 -18.46 5.83
N THR A 93 7.99 -17.94 4.89
CA THR A 93 6.66 -17.42 5.21
C THR A 93 5.60 -17.74 4.19
N ALA A 94 4.38 -17.95 4.66
CA ALA A 94 3.15 -17.99 3.88
C ALA A 94 2.58 -16.59 3.54
N GLU A 95 2.98 -15.54 4.26
CA GLU A 95 2.39 -14.20 4.18
C GLU A 95 2.95 -13.36 3.03
N ALA A 96 4.26 -13.49 2.76
CA ALA A 96 4.94 -12.70 1.73
C ALA A 96 4.50 -13.11 0.31
N ARG A 97 3.89 -12.18 -0.42
CA ARG A 97 3.38 -12.41 -1.79
C ARG A 97 3.51 -11.19 -2.70
N GLU A 98 3.53 -9.99 -2.14
CA GLU A 98 3.62 -8.73 -2.88
C GLU A 98 4.97 -8.05 -2.67
N VAL A 99 5.38 -7.24 -3.65
CA VAL A 99 6.64 -6.47 -3.63
C VAL A 99 6.83 -5.73 -2.30
N HIS A 100 5.76 -5.16 -1.74
CA HIS A 100 5.82 -4.43 -0.48
C HIS A 100 6.21 -5.32 0.71
N HIS A 101 5.74 -6.56 0.77
CA HIS A 101 6.08 -7.52 1.84
C HIS A 101 7.59 -7.81 1.84
N PHE A 102 8.18 -8.05 0.66
CA PHE A 102 9.63 -8.26 0.55
C PHE A 102 10.41 -7.00 0.93
N CYS A 103 9.97 -5.82 0.51
CA CYS A 103 10.61 -4.56 0.87
C CYS A 103 10.60 -4.34 2.38
N LEU A 104 9.48 -4.61 3.06
CA LEU A 104 9.37 -4.53 4.52
C LEU A 104 10.31 -5.53 5.18
N LEU A 105 10.25 -6.82 4.82
CA LEU A 105 11.11 -7.85 5.40
C LEU A 105 12.60 -7.53 5.26
N PHE A 106 13.06 -7.11 4.07
CA PHE A 106 14.44 -6.65 3.89
C PHE A 106 14.74 -5.40 4.73
N GLY A 107 13.84 -4.41 4.70
CA GLY A 107 13.98 -3.15 5.44
C GLY A 107 14.05 -3.32 6.95
N TYR A 108 13.52 -4.42 7.48
CA TYR A 108 13.56 -4.80 8.90
C TYR A 108 14.48 -5.99 9.20
N GLY A 109 15.41 -6.30 8.29
CA GLY A 109 16.61 -7.08 8.62
C GLY A 109 16.64 -8.52 8.10
N ALA A 110 15.70 -8.96 7.27
CA ALA A 110 15.81 -10.25 6.58
C ALA A 110 17.00 -10.24 5.60
N ASP A 111 17.74 -11.35 5.55
CA ASP A 111 18.82 -11.60 4.60
C ASP A 111 18.34 -12.38 3.37
N ALA A 112 17.36 -13.26 3.56
CA ALA A 112 16.71 -14.00 2.49
C ALA A 112 15.24 -14.29 2.85
N ILE A 113 14.40 -14.43 1.83
CA ILE A 113 12.97 -14.65 1.99
C ILE A 113 12.55 -15.84 1.11
N ASN A 114 11.90 -16.81 1.72
CA ASN A 114 11.28 -17.96 1.04
C ASN A 114 9.74 -17.86 1.17
N PRO A 115 9.05 -17.27 0.17
CA PRO A 115 7.60 -17.08 0.16
C PRO A 115 6.89 -18.38 -0.27
N TYR A 116 6.99 -19.45 0.52
CA TYR A 116 6.64 -20.79 0.05
C TYR A 116 5.17 -20.90 -0.41
N LEU A 117 4.22 -20.30 0.32
CA LEU A 117 2.80 -20.41 -0.03
C LEU A 117 2.48 -19.66 -1.32
N ALA A 118 3.18 -18.55 -1.60
CA ALA A 118 3.03 -17.85 -2.88
C ALA A 118 3.49 -18.72 -4.05
N TYR A 119 4.58 -19.48 -3.88
CA TYR A 119 5.03 -20.44 -4.89
C TYR A 119 4.00 -21.56 -5.10
N GLU A 120 3.51 -22.18 -4.02
CA GLU A 120 2.50 -23.24 -4.11
C GLU A 120 1.20 -22.74 -4.78
N ALA A 121 0.73 -21.55 -4.40
CA ALA A 121 -0.47 -20.96 -4.99
C ALA A 121 -0.32 -20.69 -6.50
N LEU A 122 0.87 -20.27 -6.94
CA LEU A 122 1.15 -20.04 -8.37
C LEU A 122 1.25 -21.35 -9.15
N ILE A 123 1.86 -22.39 -8.56
CA ILE A 123 1.93 -23.71 -9.18
C ILE A 123 0.52 -24.29 -9.32
N HIS A 124 -0.30 -24.22 -8.27
CA HIS A 124 -1.70 -24.63 -8.31
C HIS A 124 -2.49 -23.88 -9.40
N ALA A 125 -2.37 -22.54 -9.46
CA ALA A 125 -3.03 -21.73 -10.47
C ALA A 125 -2.55 -22.05 -11.90
N LYS A 126 -1.28 -22.46 -12.08
CA LYS A 126 -0.76 -22.95 -13.36
C LYS A 126 -1.38 -24.31 -13.72
N ASP A 127 -1.47 -25.25 -12.77
CA ASP A 127 -2.07 -26.57 -12.98
C ASP A 127 -3.57 -26.49 -13.31
N GLU A 128 -4.28 -25.51 -12.76
CA GLU A 128 -5.67 -25.16 -13.14
C GLU A 128 -5.77 -24.40 -14.48
N GLY A 129 -4.65 -24.06 -15.11
CA GLY A 129 -4.60 -23.33 -16.36
C GLY A 129 -4.97 -21.85 -16.27
N LEU A 130 -4.96 -21.25 -15.07
CA LEU A 130 -5.18 -19.81 -14.87
C LEU A 130 -3.94 -18.99 -15.24
N VAL A 131 -2.74 -19.56 -15.02
CA VAL A 131 -1.45 -18.95 -15.37
C VAL A 131 -0.85 -19.70 -16.57
N LYS A 132 -0.89 -19.08 -17.75
CA LYS A 132 -0.42 -19.72 -19.02
C LYS A 132 0.83 -19.09 -19.62
N HIS A 133 1.03 -17.79 -19.37
CA HIS A 133 2.13 -17.06 -19.99
C HIS A 133 2.54 -15.84 -19.14
N SER A 134 3.81 -15.48 -19.22
CA SER A 134 4.30 -14.17 -18.81
C SER A 134 4.49 -13.25 -20.01
N HIS A 135 4.85 -11.99 -19.77
CA HIS A 135 5.10 -11.00 -20.82
C HIS A 135 6.30 -10.12 -20.46
N HIS A 136 7.22 -9.91 -21.40
CA HIS A 136 8.23 -8.86 -21.26
C HIS A 136 7.69 -7.46 -21.61
N ARG A 137 6.77 -7.39 -22.58
CA ARG A 137 6.09 -6.18 -23.04
C ARG A 137 4.60 -6.48 -23.29
N ARG A 138 3.76 -5.45 -23.35
CA ARG A 138 2.35 -5.61 -23.74
C ARG A 138 2.25 -6.16 -25.17
N GLY A 139 1.22 -6.96 -25.44
CA GLY A 139 0.98 -7.57 -26.74
C GLY A 139 1.06 -9.10 -26.71
N LYS A 140 0.32 -9.77 -27.60
CA LYS A 140 0.25 -11.24 -27.66
C LYS A 140 1.56 -11.85 -28.16
N GLU A 141 2.30 -11.11 -28.98
CA GLU A 141 3.58 -11.46 -29.57
C GLU A 141 4.73 -11.52 -28.55
N ASN A 142 4.56 -10.91 -27.37
CA ASN A 142 5.57 -10.88 -26.31
C ASN A 142 5.31 -11.93 -25.21
N ARG A 143 4.46 -12.93 -25.49
CA ARG A 143 4.09 -13.99 -24.54
C ARG A 143 5.22 -15.01 -24.42
N ILE A 144 5.53 -15.36 -23.19
CA ILE A 144 6.45 -16.45 -22.85
C ILE A 144 5.61 -17.49 -22.14
N LEU A 145 5.55 -18.70 -22.70
CA LEU A 145 4.81 -19.80 -22.09
C LEU A 145 5.44 -20.17 -20.74
N LEU A 146 4.60 -20.64 -19.82
CA LEU A 146 5.01 -21.08 -18.49
C LEU A 146 4.55 -22.54 -18.34
N ASP A 147 5.34 -23.45 -18.90
CA ASP A 147 4.98 -24.86 -19.02
C ASP A 147 5.47 -25.65 -17.80
N SER A 148 6.59 -25.24 -17.20
CA SER A 148 7.17 -25.87 -16.01
C SER A 148 6.89 -25.09 -14.71
N ASN A 149 6.95 -25.78 -13.57
CA ASN A 149 6.78 -25.16 -12.25
C ASN A 149 7.94 -24.18 -11.97
N GLU A 150 9.16 -24.52 -12.40
CA GLU A 150 10.35 -23.67 -12.26
C GLU A 150 10.19 -22.35 -13.03
N GLU A 151 9.61 -22.39 -14.23
CA GLU A 151 9.38 -21.19 -15.06
C GLU A 151 8.39 -20.22 -14.39
N VAL A 152 7.31 -20.75 -13.80
CA VAL A 152 6.34 -19.95 -13.05
C VAL A 152 7.00 -19.27 -11.84
N VAL A 153 7.78 -20.04 -11.07
CA VAL A 153 8.49 -19.54 -9.90
C VAL A 153 9.54 -18.50 -10.29
N ASP A 154 10.29 -18.71 -11.38
CA ASP A 154 11.27 -17.74 -11.85
C ASP A 154 10.59 -16.46 -12.37
N ALA A 155 9.50 -16.56 -13.13
CA ALA A 155 8.76 -15.40 -13.62
C ALA A 155 8.26 -14.52 -12.46
N TYR A 156 7.71 -15.14 -11.40
CA TYR A 156 7.31 -14.44 -10.19
C TYR A 156 8.51 -13.80 -9.47
N ARG A 157 9.60 -14.54 -9.30
CA ARG A 157 10.84 -14.03 -8.69
C ARG A 157 11.39 -12.81 -9.42
N GLN A 158 11.41 -12.85 -10.76
CA GLN A 158 11.82 -11.71 -11.59
C GLN A 158 10.89 -10.50 -11.42
N ALA A 159 9.58 -10.72 -11.29
CA ALA A 159 8.62 -9.66 -11.01
C ALA A 159 8.89 -9.00 -9.64
N ILE A 160 9.14 -9.81 -8.60
CA ILE A 160 9.50 -9.32 -7.27
C ILE A 160 10.82 -8.56 -7.30
N ILE A 161 11.87 -9.09 -7.93
CA ILE A 161 13.18 -8.41 -8.06
C ILE A 161 13.01 -7.03 -8.71
N LYS A 162 12.32 -6.96 -9.85
CA LYS A 162 12.06 -5.67 -10.54
C LYS A 162 11.25 -4.72 -9.67
N GLY A 163 10.28 -5.24 -8.91
CA GLY A 163 9.48 -4.49 -7.97
C GLY A 163 10.32 -3.88 -6.84
N VAL A 164 11.17 -4.70 -6.20
CA VAL A 164 12.06 -4.27 -5.11
C VAL A 164 13.04 -3.21 -5.62
N LEU A 165 13.68 -3.44 -6.77
CA LEU A 165 14.57 -2.44 -7.40
C LEU A 165 13.83 -1.13 -7.68
N LYS A 166 12.57 -1.19 -8.12
CA LYS A 166 11.74 -0.01 -8.35
C LYS A 166 11.45 0.75 -7.05
N VAL A 167 11.17 0.05 -5.95
CA VAL A 167 10.92 0.67 -4.64
C VAL A 167 12.20 1.32 -4.10
N MET A 168 13.33 0.62 -4.14
CA MET A 168 14.62 1.17 -3.75
C MET A 168 14.99 2.42 -4.55
N GLY A 169 14.74 2.38 -5.87
CA GLY A 169 14.95 3.51 -6.78
C GLY A 169 14.12 4.75 -6.45
N LYS A 170 12.97 4.63 -5.79
CA LYS A 170 12.16 5.80 -5.35
C LYS A 170 12.93 6.70 -4.37
N MET A 171 13.83 6.11 -3.60
CA MET A 171 14.64 6.80 -2.59
C MET A 171 16.10 6.99 -3.04
N GLY A 172 16.43 6.64 -4.30
CA GLY A 172 17.78 6.71 -4.83
C GLY A 172 18.74 5.62 -4.30
N ILE A 173 18.23 4.56 -3.66
CA ILE A 173 19.05 3.50 -3.10
C ILE A 173 19.39 2.48 -4.20
N SER A 174 20.69 2.19 -4.38
CA SER A 174 21.18 1.37 -5.49
C SER A 174 21.60 -0.05 -5.11
N THR A 175 21.76 -0.36 -3.81
CA THR A 175 22.19 -1.69 -3.34
C THR A 175 21.24 -2.24 -2.30
N LEU A 176 20.94 -3.54 -2.38
CA LEU A 176 20.08 -4.20 -1.39
C LEU A 176 20.75 -4.22 -0.01
N GLN A 177 22.08 -4.32 0.02
CA GLN A 177 22.85 -4.29 1.26
C GLN A 177 22.63 -3.00 2.06
N SER A 178 22.57 -1.84 1.41
CA SER A 178 22.26 -0.57 2.07
C SER A 178 20.78 -0.39 2.39
N TYR A 179 19.89 -1.08 1.69
CA TYR A 179 18.45 -1.06 1.95
C TYR A 179 18.08 -1.92 3.17
N LYS A 180 18.81 -3.03 3.37
CA LYS A 180 18.55 -3.98 4.45
C LYS A 180 18.72 -3.33 5.82
N GLY A 181 17.71 -3.43 6.68
CA GLY A 181 17.71 -2.83 8.02
C GLY A 181 17.64 -1.30 8.04
N ALA A 182 17.48 -0.63 6.89
CA ALA A 182 17.48 0.83 6.81
C ALA A 182 16.15 1.48 7.20
N GLN A 183 15.08 0.68 7.38
CA GLN A 183 13.76 1.14 7.82
C GLN A 183 13.21 2.34 7.03
N ILE A 184 13.23 2.25 5.69
CA ILE A 184 12.75 3.33 4.79
C ILE A 184 11.21 3.29 4.69
N PHE A 185 10.56 3.35 5.85
CA PHE A 185 9.12 3.22 6.04
C PHE A 185 8.65 4.15 7.16
N GLU A 186 7.36 4.46 7.13
CA GLU A 186 6.66 5.12 8.23
C GLU A 186 5.54 4.19 8.69
N ALA A 187 5.41 4.02 10.00
CA ALA A 187 4.29 3.30 10.59
C ALA A 187 3.13 4.26 10.84
N LEU A 188 1.91 3.80 10.56
CA LEU A 188 0.68 4.52 10.80
C LEU A 188 -0.33 3.57 11.45
N GLY A 189 -0.81 3.90 12.64
CA GLY A 189 -1.84 3.13 13.33
C GLY A 189 -1.32 1.91 14.09
N LEU A 190 -0.05 1.89 14.50
CA LEU A 190 0.49 0.89 15.42
C LEU A 190 0.76 1.54 16.78
N ALA A 191 0.47 0.85 17.87
CA ALA A 191 0.80 1.33 19.22
C ALA A 191 2.32 1.41 19.41
N GLN A 192 2.77 2.37 20.23
CA GLN A 192 4.20 2.59 20.45
C GLN A 192 4.92 1.34 20.99
N GLU A 193 4.25 0.52 21.81
CA GLU A 193 4.84 -0.71 22.33
C GLU A 193 5.19 -1.75 21.25
N VAL A 194 4.43 -1.80 20.15
CA VAL A 194 4.71 -2.69 19.01
C VAL A 194 5.93 -2.18 18.25
N ILE A 195 6.01 -0.86 18.05
CA ILE A 195 7.16 -0.20 17.42
C ILE A 195 8.42 -0.44 18.25
N ASP A 196 8.35 -0.24 19.56
CA ASP A 196 9.51 -0.37 20.45
C ASP A 196 10.07 -1.79 20.46
N LEU A 197 9.20 -2.82 20.43
CA LEU A 197 9.63 -4.22 20.42
C LEU A 197 10.09 -4.70 19.03
N CYS A 198 9.35 -4.35 17.97
CA CYS A 198 9.49 -5.02 16.67
C CYS A 198 10.13 -4.14 15.60
N PHE A 199 10.02 -2.81 15.71
CA PHE A 199 10.35 -1.87 14.64
C PHE A 199 11.09 -0.63 15.18
N THR A 200 11.96 -0.82 16.17
CA THR A 200 12.58 0.27 16.93
C THR A 200 13.26 1.27 15.98
N GLY A 201 12.92 2.56 16.10
CA GLY A 201 13.47 3.63 15.25
C GLY A 201 12.55 4.07 14.11
N THR A 202 11.50 3.32 13.79
CA THR A 202 10.51 3.70 12.79
C THR A 202 9.66 4.88 13.28
N THR A 203 9.42 5.85 12.40
CA THR A 203 8.53 6.98 12.69
C THR A 203 7.09 6.49 12.83
N ASN A 204 6.43 6.87 13.93
CA ASN A 204 5.04 6.53 14.23
C ASN A 204 4.33 7.75 14.82
N ARG A 205 3.61 8.52 13.99
CA ARG A 205 3.00 9.80 14.39
C ARG A 205 1.58 9.67 14.92
N ILE A 206 0.90 8.58 14.55
CA ILE A 206 -0.48 8.29 14.94
C ILE A 206 -0.47 6.85 15.41
N GLU A 207 -0.60 6.68 16.72
CA GLU A 207 -0.69 5.36 17.35
C GLU A 207 -2.01 4.67 17.03
N GLY A 208 -2.08 3.36 17.28
CA GLY A 208 -3.28 2.56 17.00
C GLY A 208 -3.20 1.17 17.61
N ALA A 209 -3.21 0.14 16.76
CA ALA A 209 -3.30 -1.25 17.17
C ALA A 209 -2.15 -1.69 18.09
N ASP A 210 -2.51 -2.19 19.27
CA ASP A 210 -1.62 -2.78 20.26
C ASP A 210 -1.47 -4.30 20.02
N PHE A 211 -0.68 -4.99 20.86
CA PHE A 211 -0.52 -6.44 20.71
C PHE A 211 -1.84 -7.22 20.89
N LEU A 212 -2.75 -6.73 21.73
CA LEU A 212 -4.05 -7.37 21.97
C LEU A 212 -4.93 -7.32 20.72
N LEU A 213 -5.02 -6.16 20.06
CA LEU A 213 -5.80 -6.01 18.84
C LEU A 213 -5.18 -6.81 17.69
N LEU A 214 -3.85 -6.80 17.56
CA LEU A 214 -3.15 -7.57 16.52
C LEU A 214 -3.31 -9.08 16.72
N GLU A 215 -3.35 -9.53 17.97
CA GLU A 215 -3.65 -10.93 18.31
C GLU A 215 -5.08 -11.31 17.90
N GLU A 216 -6.05 -10.46 18.21
CA GLU A 216 -7.45 -10.68 17.84
C GLU A 216 -7.63 -10.72 16.31
N GLU A 217 -6.99 -9.80 15.57
CA GLU A 217 -7.00 -9.84 14.11
C GLU A 217 -6.33 -11.11 13.54
N ALA A 218 -5.26 -11.60 14.18
CA ALA A 218 -4.63 -12.86 13.80
C ALA A 218 -5.58 -14.05 14.04
N ARG A 219 -6.28 -14.08 15.18
CA ARG A 219 -7.28 -15.10 15.52
C ARG A 219 -8.47 -15.09 14.56
N GLN A 220 -8.98 -13.91 14.22
CA GLN A 220 -10.06 -13.76 13.25
C GLN A 220 -9.64 -14.29 11.87
N ARG A 221 -8.44 -13.94 11.41
CA ARG A 221 -7.89 -14.45 10.14
C ARG A 221 -7.68 -15.96 10.17
N HIS A 222 -7.19 -16.50 11.29
CA HIS A 222 -7.00 -17.93 11.48
C HIS A 222 -8.30 -18.72 11.39
N SER A 223 -9.38 -18.20 11.99
CA SER A 223 -10.69 -18.85 11.96
C SER A 223 -11.31 -18.94 10.56
N LEU A 224 -10.88 -18.09 9.62
CA LEU A 224 -11.25 -18.22 8.20
C LEU A 224 -10.63 -19.46 7.54
N GLY A 225 -9.43 -19.87 7.98
CA GLY A 225 -8.73 -21.07 7.48
C GLY A 225 -9.12 -22.35 8.23
N TRP A 226 -9.48 -22.22 9.52
CA TRP A 226 -9.97 -23.30 10.39
C TRP A 226 -11.36 -22.95 10.97
N PRO A 227 -12.43 -23.01 10.16
CA PRO A 227 -13.77 -22.72 10.63
C PRO A 227 -14.22 -23.77 11.67
N GLN A 228 -14.95 -23.33 12.69
CA GLN A 228 -15.50 -24.24 13.71
C GLN A 228 -16.57 -25.18 13.15
N ASP A 229 -17.27 -24.77 12.08
CA ASP A 229 -18.21 -25.64 11.38
C ASP A 229 -17.47 -26.47 10.34
N SER A 230 -17.35 -27.77 10.61
CA SER A 230 -16.70 -28.74 9.72
C SER A 230 -17.45 -28.97 8.40
N ASN A 231 -18.68 -28.45 8.25
CA ASN A 231 -19.41 -28.45 6.97
C ASN A 231 -19.18 -27.19 6.13
N ALA A 232 -18.43 -26.20 6.63
CA ALA A 232 -18.09 -25.01 5.87
C ALA A 232 -17.08 -25.36 4.78
N ASN A 233 -17.55 -25.59 3.56
CA ASN A 233 -16.68 -25.84 2.42
C ASN A 233 -16.03 -24.52 1.97
N ILE A 234 -14.72 -24.36 2.19
CA ILE A 234 -13.96 -23.19 1.73
C ILE A 234 -13.54 -23.43 0.26
N ASP A 235 -14.52 -23.41 -0.65
CA ASP A 235 -14.25 -23.66 -2.08
C ASP A 235 -13.56 -22.46 -2.76
N SER A 236 -13.55 -21.29 -2.12
CA SER A 236 -12.88 -20.09 -2.67
C SER A 236 -12.49 -19.10 -1.58
N LEU A 237 -11.42 -18.34 -1.84
CA LEU A 237 -11.02 -17.24 -0.98
C LEU A 237 -12.05 -16.10 -1.08
N PRO A 238 -12.40 -15.43 0.05
CA PRO A 238 -13.25 -14.26 0.01
C PRO A 238 -12.59 -13.15 -0.80
N ASN A 239 -13.41 -12.37 -1.52
CA ASN A 239 -12.94 -11.18 -2.22
C ASN A 239 -13.37 -9.93 -1.45
N PRO A 240 -12.51 -9.38 -0.56
CA PRO A 240 -12.85 -8.21 0.25
C PRO A 240 -12.95 -6.92 -0.57
N GLY A 241 -12.63 -6.91 -1.87
CA GLY A 241 -12.75 -5.68 -2.67
C GLY A 241 -11.71 -4.61 -2.33
N GLU A 242 -10.51 -5.00 -1.89
CA GLU A 242 -9.40 -4.08 -1.56
C GLU A 242 -9.06 -3.11 -2.71
N PHE A 243 -8.95 -3.62 -3.94
CA PHE A 243 -8.58 -2.82 -5.12
C PHE A 243 -9.77 -2.19 -5.84
N HIS A 244 -10.91 -2.87 -5.86
CA HIS A 244 -12.10 -2.45 -6.59
C HIS A 244 -13.32 -2.59 -5.70
N TRP A 245 -14.22 -1.61 -5.77
CA TRP A 245 -15.47 -1.64 -5.03
C TRP A 245 -16.26 -2.93 -5.31
N ARG A 246 -16.78 -3.53 -4.25
CA ARG A 246 -17.75 -4.63 -4.30
C ARG A 246 -18.86 -4.36 -3.29
N SER A 247 -20.05 -4.85 -3.58
CA SER A 247 -21.23 -4.65 -2.73
C SER A 247 -21.09 -5.24 -1.32
N GLN A 248 -20.36 -6.35 -1.18
CA GLN A 248 -20.08 -7.04 0.10
C GLN A 248 -18.61 -6.89 0.53
N GLY A 249 -17.88 -5.96 -0.07
CA GLY A 249 -16.46 -5.73 0.22
C GLY A 249 -16.23 -4.61 1.22
N GLU A 250 -14.97 -4.22 1.34
CA GLU A 250 -14.54 -3.03 2.04
C GLU A 250 -15.26 -1.79 1.54
N LYS A 251 -15.58 -0.91 2.48
CA LYS A 251 -16.15 0.40 2.17
C LYS A 251 -15.14 1.21 1.37
N LYS A 252 -15.61 1.88 0.33
CA LYS A 252 -14.81 2.79 -0.51
C LYS A 252 -15.44 4.17 -0.52
N ALA A 253 -14.61 5.20 -0.53
CA ALA A 253 -15.07 6.60 -0.60
C ALA A 253 -15.84 6.91 -1.90
N TRP A 254 -15.58 6.15 -2.96
CA TRP A 254 -16.30 6.25 -4.23
C TRP A 254 -17.05 4.96 -4.49
N ASP A 255 -18.32 4.93 -4.10
CA ASP A 255 -19.27 3.88 -4.44
C ASP A 255 -20.23 4.34 -5.56
N PRO A 256 -20.99 3.41 -6.19
CA PRO A 256 -21.89 3.74 -7.29
C PRO A 256 -22.94 4.82 -6.97
N GLU A 257 -23.48 4.86 -5.75
CA GLU A 257 -24.52 5.81 -5.33
C GLU A 257 -23.93 7.22 -5.19
N THR A 258 -22.77 7.32 -4.54
CA THR A 258 -22.01 8.58 -4.41
C THR A 258 -21.62 9.14 -5.78
N VAL A 259 -21.15 8.29 -6.71
CA VAL A 259 -20.80 8.73 -8.07
C VAL A 259 -22.04 9.17 -8.85
N TRP A 260 -23.13 8.42 -8.78
CA TRP A 260 -24.37 8.73 -9.50
C TRP A 260 -24.98 10.05 -9.04
N SER A 261 -25.09 10.27 -7.72
CA SER A 261 -25.67 11.49 -7.14
C SER A 261 -24.87 12.74 -7.54
N LEU A 262 -23.54 12.67 -7.54
CA LEU A 262 -22.69 13.76 -8.02
C LEU A 262 -22.89 14.05 -9.51
N GLN A 263 -22.93 13.00 -10.35
CA GLN A 263 -23.15 13.15 -11.78
C GLN A 263 -24.53 13.76 -12.08
N TYR A 264 -25.56 13.32 -11.36
CA TYR A 264 -26.91 13.83 -11.51
C TYR A 264 -26.99 15.30 -11.10
N ALA A 265 -26.42 15.66 -9.93
CA ALA A 265 -26.34 17.03 -9.44
C ALA A 265 -25.67 17.97 -10.47
N ALA A 266 -24.53 17.56 -11.02
CA ALA A 266 -23.80 18.35 -12.00
C ALA A 266 -24.55 18.49 -13.35
N ARG A 267 -25.23 17.44 -13.81
CA ARG A 267 -25.95 17.46 -15.11
C ARG A 267 -27.28 18.19 -15.05
N LYS A 268 -28.00 18.11 -13.92
CA LYS A 268 -29.32 18.72 -13.75
C LYS A 268 -29.28 20.05 -13.01
N ASN A 269 -28.11 20.46 -12.51
CA ASN A 269 -27.95 21.61 -11.63
C ASN A 269 -28.87 21.51 -10.40
N ASP A 270 -28.94 20.31 -9.83
CA ASP A 270 -29.86 19.97 -8.74
C ASP A 270 -29.14 20.05 -7.38
N LYS A 271 -29.58 21.00 -6.55
CA LYS A 271 -29.03 21.21 -5.21
C LYS A 271 -29.37 20.09 -4.23
N ASN A 272 -30.55 19.48 -4.35
CA ASN A 272 -30.96 18.39 -3.47
C ASN A 272 -30.12 17.15 -3.75
N ALA A 273 -29.87 16.86 -5.03
CA ALA A 273 -28.96 15.77 -5.41
C ALA A 273 -27.52 16.02 -4.91
N TYR A 274 -27.04 17.27 -4.93
CA TYR A 274 -25.74 17.60 -4.34
C TYR A 274 -25.72 17.42 -2.82
N GLN A 275 -26.81 17.77 -2.12
CA GLN A 275 -26.93 17.56 -0.68
C GLN A 275 -26.91 16.07 -0.33
N GLN A 276 -27.58 15.22 -1.13
CA GLN A 276 -27.53 13.76 -0.98
C GLN A 276 -26.11 13.24 -1.18
N PHE A 277 -25.43 13.67 -2.26
CA PHE A 277 -24.02 13.35 -2.50
C PHE A 277 -23.14 13.75 -1.30
N ALA A 278 -23.27 14.99 -0.81
CA ALA A 278 -22.46 15.50 0.29
C ALA A 278 -22.73 14.74 1.60
N ALA A 279 -23.99 14.42 1.90
CA ALA A 279 -24.36 13.64 3.08
C ALA A 279 -23.76 12.22 3.01
N ASN A 280 -23.87 11.55 1.86
CA ASN A 280 -23.27 10.22 1.66
C ASN A 280 -21.75 10.27 1.79
N ALA A 281 -21.09 11.18 1.08
CA ALA A 281 -19.62 11.33 1.12
C ALA A 281 -19.10 11.68 2.52
N ASN A 282 -19.82 12.51 3.29
CA ASN A 282 -19.46 12.85 4.66
C ASN A 282 -19.67 11.67 5.62
N ARG A 283 -20.81 10.98 5.54
CA ARG A 283 -21.07 9.77 6.33
C ARG A 283 -20.00 8.71 6.09
N THR A 284 -19.64 8.46 4.84
CA THR A 284 -18.58 7.52 4.48
C THR A 284 -17.20 7.93 5.01
N ALA A 285 -16.93 9.24 5.14
CA ALA A 285 -15.72 9.73 5.78
C ALA A 285 -15.74 9.54 7.31
N GLU A 286 -16.89 9.79 7.96
CA GLU A 286 -17.13 9.59 9.40
C GLU A 286 -17.09 8.12 9.82
N GLU A 287 -17.41 7.19 8.90
CA GLU A 287 -17.22 5.75 9.07
C GLU A 287 -15.72 5.33 9.00
N SER A 288 -14.81 6.23 9.38
CA SER A 288 -13.36 6.04 9.59
C SER A 288 -12.52 5.66 8.36
N LEU A 289 -12.95 5.99 7.13
CA LEU A 289 -12.13 5.77 5.94
C LEU A 289 -10.95 6.75 5.79
N SER A 290 -10.95 7.85 6.53
CA SER A 290 -9.88 8.85 6.47
C SER A 290 -9.68 9.56 7.81
N LEU A 291 -8.44 9.98 8.09
CA LEU A 291 -8.11 10.70 9.34
C LEU A 291 -8.97 11.94 9.56
N ARG A 292 -9.32 12.68 8.50
CA ARG A 292 -10.18 13.87 8.60
C ARG A 292 -11.61 13.56 9.06
N GLY A 293 -12.08 12.33 8.86
CA GLY A 293 -13.41 11.91 9.30
C GLY A 293 -13.50 11.68 10.81
N LEU A 294 -12.36 11.51 11.48
CA LEU A 294 -12.26 11.43 12.94
C LEU A 294 -12.27 12.82 13.61
N LEU A 295 -12.29 13.89 12.81
CA LEU A 295 -12.23 15.27 13.30
C LEU A 295 -13.62 15.91 13.21
N GLY A 296 -14.00 16.63 14.27
CA GLY A 296 -15.19 17.47 14.31
C GLY A 296 -14.84 18.95 14.48
N PHE A 297 -15.72 19.83 14.01
CA PHE A 297 -15.58 21.26 14.25
C PHE A 297 -16.03 21.61 15.67
N ASN A 298 -15.15 22.22 16.47
CA ASN A 298 -15.54 22.79 17.77
C ASN A 298 -16.16 24.18 17.57
N THR A 299 -17.49 24.24 17.59
CA THR A 299 -18.27 25.48 17.40
C THR A 299 -18.75 26.10 18.72
N SER A 300 -18.32 25.59 19.88
CA SER A 300 -18.80 26.02 21.21
C SER A 300 -18.58 27.52 21.51
N THR A 301 -17.56 28.13 20.92
CA THR A 301 -17.19 29.54 21.14
C THR A 301 -17.68 30.48 20.04
N ASN A 302 -18.13 29.97 18.90
CA ASN A 302 -18.50 30.77 17.73
C ASN A 302 -20.02 30.81 17.56
N LYS A 303 -20.62 32.01 17.60
CA LYS A 303 -22.03 32.21 17.26
C LYS A 303 -22.22 32.02 15.75
N ASN A 304 -23.31 31.36 15.36
CA ASN A 304 -23.73 31.28 13.97
C ASN A 304 -23.85 32.69 13.39
N ILE A 305 -23.26 32.91 12.21
CA ILE A 305 -23.39 34.15 11.44
C ILE A 305 -24.36 33.95 10.28
N ASP A 306 -24.94 35.04 9.79
CA ASP A 306 -25.69 35.02 8.53
C ASP A 306 -24.77 34.59 7.38
N ILE A 307 -25.27 33.73 6.49
CA ILE A 307 -24.57 33.28 5.28
C ILE A 307 -24.19 34.48 4.39
N ASN A 308 -24.96 35.57 4.43
CA ASN A 308 -24.65 36.79 3.69
C ASN A 308 -23.39 37.50 4.20
N SER A 309 -22.96 37.20 5.42
CA SER A 309 -21.72 37.71 6.01
C SER A 309 -20.49 36.86 5.64
N VAL A 310 -20.70 35.71 4.99
CA VAL A 310 -19.64 34.83 4.51
C VAL A 310 -19.13 35.32 3.16
N GLU A 311 -17.84 35.09 2.90
CA GLU A 311 -17.21 35.38 1.60
C GLU A 311 -18.02 34.77 0.43
N PRO A 312 -18.31 35.54 -0.63
CA PRO A 312 -19.08 35.03 -1.77
C PRO A 312 -18.40 33.83 -2.45
N ALA A 313 -19.22 32.90 -2.96
CA ALA A 313 -18.73 31.72 -3.67
C ALA A 313 -17.78 32.03 -4.84
N SER A 314 -17.98 33.17 -5.52
CA SER A 314 -17.13 33.65 -6.61
C SER A 314 -15.70 34.00 -6.18
N GLN A 315 -15.47 34.31 -4.90
CA GLN A 315 -14.14 34.53 -4.34
C GLN A 315 -13.53 33.22 -3.83
N ILE A 316 -14.33 32.36 -3.20
CA ILE A 316 -13.89 31.04 -2.72
C ILE A 316 -13.39 30.17 -3.88
N ILE A 317 -14.12 30.13 -4.99
CA ILE A 317 -13.81 29.25 -6.13
C ILE A 317 -12.48 29.57 -6.83
N GLN A 318 -11.97 30.80 -6.66
CA GLN A 318 -10.65 31.20 -7.18
C GLN A 318 -9.50 30.44 -6.50
N ARG A 319 -9.76 29.87 -5.32
CA ARG A 319 -8.80 29.02 -4.59
C ARG A 319 -8.79 27.60 -5.14
N PHE A 320 -9.80 27.20 -5.93
CA PHE A 320 -9.91 25.85 -6.45
C PHE A 320 -9.02 25.66 -7.68
N CYS A 321 -8.31 24.53 -7.68
CA CYS A 321 -7.50 24.09 -8.80
C CYS A 321 -7.95 22.70 -9.23
N THR A 322 -8.08 22.43 -10.52
CA THR A 322 -8.23 21.05 -10.98
C THR A 322 -6.87 20.34 -10.85
N GLY A 323 -6.91 19.03 -10.60
CA GLY A 323 -5.70 18.21 -10.54
C GLY A 323 -4.88 18.25 -11.84
N ALA A 324 -3.59 17.96 -11.72
CA ALA A 324 -2.67 17.85 -12.84
C ALA A 324 -2.85 16.50 -13.55
N MET A 325 -3.74 16.45 -14.53
CA MET A 325 -4.01 15.26 -15.34
C MET A 325 -3.40 15.45 -16.73
N SER A 326 -2.53 14.53 -17.16
CA SER A 326 -1.78 14.70 -18.40
C SER A 326 -2.66 14.47 -19.62
N PHE A 327 -2.42 15.26 -20.67
CA PHE A 327 -2.82 14.90 -22.02
C PHE A 327 -2.21 13.53 -22.38
N GLY A 328 -3.06 12.56 -22.73
CA GLY A 328 -2.68 11.16 -22.94
C GLY A 328 -3.11 10.21 -21.81
N SER A 329 -3.32 10.70 -20.58
CA SER A 329 -4.02 9.95 -19.53
C SER A 329 -5.53 10.14 -19.58
N ILE A 330 -5.98 11.31 -20.06
CA ILE A 330 -7.36 11.65 -20.36
C ILE A 330 -7.48 12.16 -21.80
N SER A 331 -8.70 12.16 -22.35
CA SER A 331 -8.94 12.65 -23.72
C SER A 331 -8.75 14.16 -23.84
N SER A 332 -8.54 14.64 -25.07
CA SER A 332 -8.51 16.07 -25.41
C SER A 332 -9.74 16.80 -24.90
N GLU A 333 -10.91 16.22 -25.12
CA GLU A 333 -12.20 16.82 -24.80
C GLU A 333 -12.33 16.99 -23.29
N ALA A 334 -11.94 15.99 -22.50
CA ALA A 334 -11.97 16.08 -21.04
C ALA A 334 -10.99 17.15 -20.52
N HIS A 335 -9.76 17.16 -21.05
CA HIS A 335 -8.71 18.10 -20.63
C HIS A 335 -9.08 19.55 -20.94
N GLU A 336 -9.56 19.81 -22.16
CA GLU A 336 -9.99 21.14 -22.59
C GLU A 336 -11.25 21.61 -21.86
N THR A 337 -12.20 20.71 -21.60
CA THR A 337 -13.42 21.03 -20.84
C THR A 337 -13.09 21.56 -19.45
N LEU A 338 -12.14 20.93 -18.75
CA LEU A 338 -11.69 21.41 -17.44
C LEU A 338 -11.02 22.78 -17.54
N ALA A 339 -10.19 23.00 -18.56
CA ALA A 339 -9.53 24.28 -18.74
C ALA A 339 -10.53 25.42 -18.98
N ILE A 340 -11.50 25.20 -19.88
CA ILE A 340 -12.58 26.17 -20.15
C ILE A 340 -13.38 26.44 -18.87
N ALA A 341 -13.79 25.40 -18.15
CA ALA A 341 -14.60 25.54 -16.93
C ALA A 341 -13.87 26.38 -15.87
N MET A 342 -12.61 26.08 -15.58
CA MET A 342 -11.85 26.81 -14.56
C MET A 342 -11.56 28.25 -14.97
N ASN A 343 -11.29 28.50 -16.25
CA ASN A 343 -11.08 29.85 -16.76
C ASN A 343 -12.36 30.70 -16.68
N ARG A 344 -13.53 30.11 -16.92
CA ARG A 344 -14.83 30.80 -16.79
C ARG A 344 -15.14 31.23 -15.36
N ILE A 345 -14.83 30.37 -14.38
CA ILE A 345 -15.17 30.61 -12.97
C ILE A 345 -14.04 31.32 -12.19
N GLY A 346 -12.95 31.70 -12.86
CA GLY A 346 -11.81 32.37 -12.24
C GLY A 346 -10.90 31.47 -11.39
N GLY A 347 -11.12 30.15 -11.42
CA GLY A 347 -10.22 29.17 -10.81
C GLY A 347 -9.02 28.86 -11.71
N ARG A 348 -8.29 27.78 -11.40
CA ARG A 348 -7.10 27.38 -12.18
C ARG A 348 -7.18 25.93 -12.63
N SER A 349 -6.87 25.67 -13.89
CA SER A 349 -6.61 24.32 -14.39
C SER A 349 -5.12 24.08 -14.56
N ASN A 350 -4.72 22.81 -14.55
CA ASN A 350 -3.33 22.37 -14.67
C ASN A 350 -3.15 21.47 -15.89
N SER A 351 -2.11 21.73 -16.69
CA SER A 351 -1.81 21.00 -17.93
C SER A 351 -1.45 19.53 -17.71
N GLY A 352 -0.93 19.18 -16.52
CA GLY A 352 -0.28 17.89 -16.29
C GLY A 352 1.03 17.73 -17.08
N GLU A 353 1.56 16.51 -17.09
CA GLU A 353 2.92 16.23 -17.57
C GLU A 353 3.08 16.22 -19.10
N GLY A 354 1.98 16.07 -19.84
CA GLY A 354 1.98 15.76 -21.28
C GLY A 354 2.19 16.96 -22.21
N GLY A 355 2.44 18.14 -21.66
CA GLY A 355 2.45 19.39 -22.42
C GLY A 355 1.05 19.89 -22.75
N GLU A 356 0.99 20.88 -23.65
CA GLU A 356 -0.26 21.48 -24.10
C GLU A 356 -0.13 21.95 -25.55
N ASP A 357 -1.18 21.76 -26.35
CA ASP A 357 -1.23 22.23 -27.73
C ASP A 357 -1.17 23.77 -27.78
N PRO A 358 -0.21 24.37 -28.52
CA PRO A 358 -0.11 25.82 -28.68
C PRO A 358 -1.36 26.53 -29.18
N GLU A 359 -2.24 25.86 -29.94
CA GLU A 359 -3.50 26.48 -30.39
C GLU A 359 -4.43 26.84 -29.22
N ARG A 360 -4.28 26.18 -28.07
CA ARG A 360 -5.06 26.46 -26.86
C ARG A 360 -4.70 27.79 -26.20
N PHE A 361 -3.55 28.36 -26.53
CA PHE A 361 -3.10 29.63 -25.97
C PHE A 361 -3.87 30.83 -26.55
N LYS A 362 -4.51 30.64 -27.71
CA LYS A 362 -5.38 31.64 -28.32
C LYS A 362 -6.78 31.52 -27.72
N PRO A 363 -7.40 32.64 -27.30
CA PRO A 363 -8.81 32.64 -26.93
C PRO A 363 -9.69 32.15 -28.07
N MET A 364 -10.75 31.42 -27.72
CA MET A 364 -11.78 30.98 -28.64
C MET A 364 -12.64 32.17 -29.10
N LYS A 365 -13.32 32.02 -30.24
CA LYS A 365 -14.21 33.06 -30.80
C LYS A 365 -15.33 33.50 -29.84
N ASN A 366 -15.76 32.63 -28.94
CA ASN A 366 -16.79 32.90 -27.94
C ASN A 366 -16.25 33.50 -26.63
N GLY A 367 -14.96 33.82 -26.55
CA GLY A 367 -14.30 34.37 -25.37
C GLY A 367 -13.77 33.34 -24.39
N ASP A 368 -14.03 32.04 -24.60
CA ASP A 368 -13.46 30.99 -23.75
C ASP A 368 -11.95 30.82 -23.98
N SER A 369 -11.26 30.25 -23.00
CA SER A 369 -9.86 29.85 -23.14
C SER A 369 -9.68 28.39 -22.78
N LYS A 370 -9.02 27.65 -23.67
CA LYS A 370 -8.58 26.26 -23.43
C LYS A 370 -7.21 26.21 -22.76
N SER A 371 -6.53 27.34 -22.57
CA SER A 371 -5.20 27.36 -21.98
C SER A 371 -5.26 27.05 -20.49
N SER A 372 -4.49 26.06 -20.03
CA SER A 372 -4.38 25.81 -18.59
C SER A 372 -3.58 26.90 -17.89
N ALA A 373 -4.08 27.42 -16.77
CA ALA A 373 -3.40 28.49 -16.03
C ALA A 373 -2.07 28.01 -15.41
N ILE A 374 -2.04 26.76 -14.95
CA ILE A 374 -0.86 26.12 -14.36
C ILE A 374 -0.24 25.21 -15.40
N LYS A 375 1.07 25.36 -15.64
CA LYS A 375 1.85 24.51 -16.53
C LYS A 375 2.83 23.67 -15.70
N GLN A 376 2.74 22.35 -15.82
CA GLN A 376 3.59 21.43 -15.07
C GLN A 376 4.92 21.17 -15.78
N ILE A 377 5.98 21.03 -15.01
CA ILE A 377 7.33 20.64 -15.43
C ILE A 377 7.69 19.40 -14.62
N ALA A 378 7.54 18.23 -15.24
CA ALA A 378 7.86 16.92 -14.65
C ALA A 378 9.16 16.34 -15.24
N SER A 379 9.68 15.26 -14.67
CA SER A 379 10.98 14.65 -15.01
C SER A 379 11.20 14.43 -16.51
N GLY A 380 10.19 13.92 -17.24
CA GLY A 380 10.28 13.68 -18.69
C GLY A 380 10.26 14.94 -19.58
N ARG A 381 9.93 16.10 -19.02
CA ARG A 381 9.85 17.40 -19.73
C ARG A 381 9.02 17.36 -21.03
N PHE A 382 8.00 16.50 -21.09
CA PHE A 382 7.15 16.39 -22.29
C PHE A 382 6.43 17.72 -22.56
N GLY A 383 6.52 18.20 -23.80
CA GLY A 383 5.89 19.45 -24.25
C GLY A 383 6.38 20.73 -23.55
N VAL A 384 7.46 20.67 -22.75
CA VAL A 384 8.05 21.85 -22.11
C VAL A 384 8.86 22.63 -23.16
N THR A 385 8.30 23.73 -23.63
CA THR A 385 8.92 24.65 -24.61
C THR A 385 8.93 26.08 -24.08
N ALA A 386 9.72 26.97 -24.69
CA ALA A 386 9.70 28.40 -24.34
C ALA A 386 8.28 28.99 -24.49
N ASN A 387 7.55 28.62 -25.55
CA ASN A 387 6.18 29.07 -25.78
C ASN A 387 5.21 28.53 -24.70
N TYR A 388 5.35 27.27 -24.30
CA TYR A 388 4.57 26.67 -23.22
C TYR A 388 4.77 27.38 -21.88
N ILE A 389 6.02 27.68 -21.53
CA ILE A 389 6.38 28.39 -20.29
C ILE A 389 5.86 29.84 -20.33
N ALA A 390 6.01 30.52 -21.47
CA ALA A 390 5.55 31.91 -21.63
C ALA A 390 4.02 32.06 -21.51
N ASN A 391 3.26 30.99 -21.75
CA ASN A 391 1.79 30.97 -21.65
C ASN A 391 1.28 30.42 -20.30
N ALA A 392 2.14 30.28 -19.30
CA ALA A 392 1.77 29.89 -17.96
C ALA A 392 1.45 31.11 -17.08
N LYS A 393 0.42 31.03 -16.23
CA LYS A 393 0.25 31.95 -15.09
C LYS A 393 1.04 31.47 -13.87
N GLN A 394 1.21 30.16 -13.75
CA GLN A 394 1.99 29.51 -12.69
C GLN A 394 2.73 28.32 -13.27
N LEU A 395 3.96 28.11 -12.83
CA LEU A 395 4.76 26.94 -13.16
C LEU A 395 4.77 25.99 -11.96
N GLN A 396 4.40 24.73 -12.19
CA GLN A 396 4.45 23.69 -11.17
C GLN A 396 5.64 22.75 -11.46
N ILE A 397 6.64 22.78 -10.59
CA ILE A 397 7.69 21.76 -10.60
C ILE A 397 7.13 20.51 -9.92
N LYS A 398 7.00 19.42 -10.68
CA LYS A 398 6.60 18.12 -10.12
C LYS A 398 7.87 17.37 -9.72
N ILE A 399 8.07 17.21 -8.41
CA ILE A 399 9.18 16.46 -7.80
C ILE A 399 8.90 14.96 -7.89
#